data_AF-A0A0F8YWJ4-F1
#
_entry.id   AF-A0A0F8YWJ4-F1
#
_cell.length_a   1.000
_cell.length_b   1.000
_cell.length_c   1.000
_cell.angle_alpha   90.00
_cell.angle_beta   90.00
_cell.angle_gamma   90.00
#
_symmetry.space_group_name_H-M   'P 1'
#
loop_
_entity.id
_entity.type
_entity.pdbx_description
1 polymer ?
#
loop_
_entity_poly.entity_id
_entity_poly.type
_entity_poly.pdbx_seq_one_letter_code
_entity_poly.pdbx_strand_id
1 'polypeptide(L)' 'MDSRGPDSLIPTPAIAFAWPQYVALSDKAIYVADVINRRIVRITMACAAEASVPLP' A
#
# COMPACT_ATOMS: atom_id res chain seq x y z
N MET A 1 1.10 -12.11 -11.86
CA MET A 1 1.09 -11.62 -10.46
C MET A 1 2.30 -12.24 -9.80
N ASP A 2 3.17 -11.40 -9.28
CA ASP A 2 4.51 -11.70 -8.79
C ASP A 2 4.54 -12.42 -7.44
N SER A 3 3.48 -12.30 -6.63
CA SER A 3 3.39 -12.83 -5.27
C SER A 3 2.30 -13.89 -5.13
N ARG A 4 2.50 -15.07 -5.73
CA ARG A 4 1.53 -16.18 -5.80
C ARG A 4 1.87 -17.39 -4.91
N GLY A 5 2.92 -17.30 -4.10
CA GLY A 5 3.40 -18.40 -3.26
C GLY A 5 4.84 -18.82 -3.61
N PRO A 6 5.28 -20.01 -3.18
CA PRO A 6 6.69 -20.42 -3.21
C PRO A 6 7.39 -20.28 -4.58
N ASP A 7 6.68 -20.54 -5.67
CA ASP A 7 7.24 -20.53 -7.04
C ASP A 7 7.08 -19.19 -7.77
N SER A 8 6.65 -18.15 -7.05
CA SER A 8 6.44 -16.82 -7.64
C SER A 8 7.69 -15.96 -7.61
N LEU A 9 7.75 -14.91 -8.44
CA LEU A 9 8.91 -14.01 -8.49
C LEU A 9 9.20 -13.34 -7.14
N ILE A 10 8.17 -13.16 -6.31
CA ILE A 10 8.24 -12.62 -4.96
C ILE A 10 7.47 -13.59 -4.03
N PRO A 11 8.10 -14.65 -3.52
CA PRO A 11 7.41 -15.71 -2.77
C PRO A 11 6.77 -15.28 -1.45
N THR A 12 7.42 -14.35 -0.75
CA THR A 12 7.04 -13.93 0.61
C THR A 12 7.17 -12.41 0.74
N PRO A 13 6.28 -11.62 0.13
CA PRO A 13 6.27 -10.18 0.38
C PRO A 13 5.86 -9.92 1.84
N ALA A 14 6.38 -8.84 2.43
CA ALA A 14 5.99 -8.43 3.78
C ALA A 14 4.48 -8.16 3.89
N ILE A 15 3.87 -7.67 2.81
CA ILE A 15 2.41 -7.50 2.69
C ILE A 15 1.98 -8.09 1.34
N ALA A 16 1.27 -9.22 1.38
CA ALA A 16 0.71 -9.85 0.18
C ALA A 16 -0.58 -9.13 -0.25
N PHE A 17 -0.47 -8.11 -1.09
CA PHE A 17 -1.61 -7.48 -1.74
C PHE A 17 -2.18 -8.35 -2.86
N ALA A 18 -3.49 -8.28 -3.07
CA ALA A 18 -4.19 -8.96 -4.14
C ALA A 18 -5.19 -8.00 -4.81
N TRP A 19 -4.77 -7.47 -5.96
CA TRP A 19 -5.51 -6.49 -6.76
C TRP A 19 -5.84 -5.19 -6.00
N PRO A 20 -4.82 -4.45 -5.51
CA PRO A 20 -5.03 -3.14 -4.91
C PRO A 20 -5.45 -2.13 -5.99
N GLN A 21 -6.67 -1.58 -5.90
CA GLN A 21 -7.22 -0.71 -6.96
C GLN A 21 -7.29 0.76 -6.56
N TYR A 22 -7.45 1.04 -5.27
CA TYR A 22 -7.65 2.40 -4.77
C TYR A 22 -6.73 2.67 -3.60
N VAL A 23 -6.24 3.91 -3.54
CA VAL A 23 -5.43 4.43 -2.44
C VAL A 23 -6.01 5.76 -2.01
N ALA A 24 -6.16 5.94 -0.71
CA ALA A 24 -6.51 7.21 -0.09
C ALA A 24 -5.43 7.59 0.91
N LEU A 25 -5.07 8.88 0.94
CA LEU A 25 -4.12 9.43 1.90
C LEU A 25 -4.81 10.35 2.89
N SER A 26 -4.24 10.39 4.08
CA SER A 26 -4.46 11.40 5.11
C SER A 26 -3.10 11.81 5.67
N ASP A 27 -3.04 12.89 6.44
CA ASP A 27 -1.79 13.34 7.09
C ASP A 27 -1.15 12.27 8.00
N LYS A 28 -1.91 11.26 8.43
CA LYS A 28 -1.47 10.25 9.41
C LYS A 28 -1.22 8.87 8.82
N ALA A 29 -1.82 8.55 7.69
CA ALA A 29 -1.83 7.20 7.16
C ALA A 29 -2.25 7.12 5.69
N ILE A 30 -1.78 6.08 5.04
CA ILE A 30 -2.20 5.63 3.72
C ILE A 30 -3.17 4.47 3.90
N TYR A 31 -4.25 4.46 3.14
CA TYR A 31 -5.25 3.39 3.12
C TYR A 31 -5.30 2.79 1.72
N VAL A 32 -5.13 1.47 1.63
CA VAL A 32 -5.14 0.74 0.36
C VAL A 32 -6.32 -0.22 0.34
N ALA A 33 -7.15 -0.15 -0.70
CA ALA A 33 -8.23 -1.11 -0.95
C ALA A 33 -7.65 -2.39 -1.55
N ASP A 34 -7.44 -3.42 -0.73
CA ASP A 34 -6.89 -4.73 -1.11
C ASP A 34 -8.04 -5.68 -1.48
N VAL A 35 -8.55 -5.51 -2.71
CA VAL A 35 -9.91 -5.91 -3.11
C VAL A 35 -10.14 -7.42 -3.02
N ILE A 36 -9.23 -8.24 -3.54
CA ILE A 36 -9.41 -9.71 -3.52
C ILE A 36 -9.31 -10.23 -2.08
N ASN A 37 -8.42 -9.64 -1.27
CA ASN A 37 -8.27 -10.00 0.14
C ASN A 37 -9.39 -9.45 1.03
N ARG A 38 -10.33 -8.66 0.47
CA ARG A 38 -11.51 -8.11 1.18
C ARG A 38 -11.14 -7.35 2.45
N ARG A 39 -10.08 -6.55 2.38
CA ARG A 39 -9.60 -5.73 3.51
C ARG A 39 -9.17 -4.34 3.05
N ILE A 40 -9.12 -3.42 3.99
CA ILE A 40 -8.41 -2.14 3.84
C ILE A 40 -7.12 -2.24 4.63
N VAL A 41 -5.98 -2.05 3.96
CA VAL A 41 -4.67 -2.01 4.62
C VAL A 41 -4.37 -0.57 5.01
N ARG A 42 -4.18 -0.33 6.31
CA ARG A 42 -3.70 0.95 6.84
C ARG A 42 -2.18 0.89 6.99
N ILE A 43 -1.49 1.83 6.38
CA ILE A 43 -0.03 1.96 6.44
C ILE A 43 0.29 3.26 7.18
N THR A 44 1.11 3.14 8.22
CA THR A 44 1.64 4.31 8.96
C THR A 44 2.66 5.03 8.09
N MET A 45 2.50 6.34 7.92
CA MET A 45 3.49 7.17 7.23
C MET A 45 4.65 7.48 8.18
N ALA A 46 5.80 6.86 7.93
CA ALA A 46 7.06 7.24 8.57
C ALA A 46 7.90 8.01 7.55
N CYS A 47 7.72 9.33 7.52
CA CYS A 47 8.46 10.21 6.61
C CYS A 47 9.76 10.67 7.28
N ALA A 48 10.88 10.56 6.57
CA ALA A 48 12.16 11.10 7.04
C ALA A 48 12.26 12.63 6.83
N ALA A 49 11.48 13.18 5.89
CA ALA A 49 11.38 14.60 5.60
C ALA A 49 10.00 14.93 4.99
N GLU A 50 9.56 16.18 5.15
CA GLU A 50 8.32 16.70 4.59
C GLU A 50 8.56 18.12 4.05
N ALA A 51 7.89 18.46 2.93
CA ALA A 51 7.89 19.80 2.37
C ALA A 51 6.50 20.10 1.78
N SER A 52 6.03 21.34 1.96
CA SER A 52 4.75 21.81 1.42
C SER A 52 5.01 22.90 0.39
N VAL A 53 4.24 22.89 -0.71
CA VAL A 53 4.30 23.91 -1.76
C VAL A 53 2.90 24.53 -1.90
N PRO A 54 2.78 25.86 -1.84
CA PRO A 54 1.49 26.53 -2.05
C PRO A 54 1.01 26.34 -3.49
N LEU A 55 -0.29 26.19 -3.65
CA LEU A 55 -0.95 26.15 -4.96
C LEU A 55 -1.09 27.60 -5.50
N PRO A 56 -1.03 27.80 -6.83
CA PRO A 56 -1.21 29.10 -7.47
C PRO A 56 -2.63 29.66 -7.31
#